data_AF-A0A938GQD2-F1
#
_entry.id   AF-A0A938GQD2-F1
#
_cell.length_a   1.000
_cell.length_b   1.000
_cell.length_c   1.000
_cell.angle_alpha   90.00
_cell.angle_beta   90.00
_cell.angle_gamma   90.00
#
_symmetry.space_group_name_H-M   'P 1'
#
loop_
_entity.id
_entity.type
_entity.pdbx_description
1 polymer ?
#
loop_
_entity_poly.entity_id
_entity_poly.type
_entity_poly.pdbx_seq_one_letter_code
_entity_poly.pdbx_strand_id
1 'polypeptide(L)'
;MSTQIHLAADLGAESGRIIAGHWDGQKLETEEIHRFPNQPIQDSKSLRWNIHALHEEILKGIGIAGTRFGSRVRSVGIDTWGVDYVLLSRSQELLGLPYHYRDPRTGGVMERFFATMPR
;
A
#
# COMPACT_ATOMS: atom_id res chain seq x y z
N MET A 1 -6.37 -13.19 -28.71
CA MET A 1 -6.80 -11.95 -28.03
C MET A 1 -5.58 -11.05 -27.89
N SER A 2 -5.74 -9.72 -27.85
CA SER A 2 -4.60 -8.82 -27.57
C SER A 2 -4.18 -8.97 -26.10
N THR A 3 -2.88 -9.01 -25.82
CA THR A 3 -2.35 -9.04 -24.45
C THR A 3 -2.95 -7.93 -23.59
N GLN A 4 -3.55 -8.32 -22.47
CA GLN A 4 -4.12 -7.43 -21.47
C GLN A 4 -3.08 -7.12 -20.40
N ILE A 5 -3.09 -5.89 -19.89
CA ILE A 5 -2.22 -5.46 -18.80
C ILE A 5 -3.04 -5.31 -17.53
N HIS A 6 -2.66 -6.03 -16.48
CA HIS A 6 -3.21 -5.91 -15.15
C HIS A 6 -2.13 -5.38 -14.22
N LEU A 7 -2.36 -4.25 -13.57
CA LEU A 7 -1.38 -3.66 -12.66
C LEU A 7 -1.60 -4.19 -11.24
N ALA A 8 -0.50 -4.47 -10.54
CA ALA A 8 -0.49 -4.74 -9.11
C ALA A 8 0.37 -3.68 -8.42
N ALA A 9 -0.22 -2.98 -7.44
CA ALA A 9 0.49 -2.15 -6.49
C ALA A 9 0.70 -2.96 -5.20
N ASP A 10 1.92 -3.44 -5.01
CA ASP A 10 2.30 -4.24 -3.85
C ASP A 10 3.11 -3.35 -2.90
N LEU A 11 2.53 -3.11 -1.73
CA LEU A 11 3.08 -2.24 -0.71
C LEU A 11 3.55 -3.05 0.49
N GLY A 12 4.86 -3.20 0.62
CA GLY A 12 5.51 -3.74 1.80
C GLY A 12 5.84 -2.66 2.84
N ALA A 13 6.25 -3.09 4.03
CA ALA A 13 6.57 -2.18 5.13
C ALA A 13 7.80 -1.28 4.87
N GLU A 14 8.65 -1.63 3.91
CA GLU A 14 9.91 -0.91 3.61
C GLU A 14 10.00 -0.41 2.15
N SER A 15 9.23 -1.00 1.24
CA SER A 15 9.20 -0.61 -0.16
C SER A 15 7.85 -0.91 -0.79
N GLY A 16 7.51 -0.16 -1.83
CA GLY A 16 6.38 -0.46 -2.71
C GLY A 16 6.84 -0.66 -4.15
N ARG A 17 6.04 -1.38 -4.92
CA ARG A 17 6.28 -1.64 -6.35
C ARG A 17 4.99 -1.64 -7.14
N ILE A 18 5.07 -1.16 -8.38
CA ILE A 18 4.04 -1.38 -9.40
C ILE A 18 4.56 -2.44 -10.36
N ILE A 19 3.80 -3.51 -10.53
CA ILE A 19 4.07 -4.63 -11.44
C ILE A 19 3.00 -4.63 -12.53
N ALA A 20 3.43 -4.73 -13.79
CA ALA A 20 2.55 -5.00 -14.92
C ALA A 20 2.50 -6.50 -15.20
N GLY A 21 1.32 -7.10 -15.07
CA GLY A 21 1.02 -8.44 -15.53
C GLY A 21 0.52 -8.44 -16.97
N HIS A 22 1.29 -9.01 -17.88
CA HIS A 22 0.96 -9.22 -19.28
C HIS A 22 0.25 -10.55 -19.44
N TRP A 23 -1.06 -10.51 -19.68
CA TRP A 23 -1.90 -11.69 -19.83
C TRP A 23 -2.36 -11.86 -21.29
N ASP A 24 -1.94 -12.94 -21.96
CA ASP A 24 -2.33 -13.23 -23.34
C ASP A 24 -3.58 -14.13 -23.47
N GLY A 25 -4.11 -14.59 -22.34
CA GLY A 25 -5.21 -15.58 -22.27
C GLY A 25 -4.76 -16.99 -21.85
N GLN A 26 -3.45 -17.25 -21.81
CA GLN A 26 -2.88 -18.56 -21.44
C GLN A 26 -1.69 -18.41 -20.48
N LYS A 27 -0.86 -17.38 -20.68
CA LYS A 27 0.36 -17.13 -19.92
C LYS A 27 0.31 -15.74 -19.28
N LEU A 28 0.79 -15.68 -18.04
CA LEU A 28 1.07 -14.44 -17.32
C LEU A 28 2.57 -14.20 -17.31
N GLU A 29 3.00 -13.05 -17.82
CA GLU A 29 4.37 -12.55 -17.65
C GLU A 29 4.33 -11.28 -16.81
N THR A 30 5.31 -11.12 -15.91
CA THR A 30 5.35 -9.98 -14.99
C THR A 30 6.54 -9.08 -15.26
N GLU A 31 6.31 -7.78 -15.20
CA GLU A 31 7.34 -6.77 -15.34
C GLU A 31 7.22 -5.75 -14.20
N GLU A 32 8.28 -5.57 -13.42
CA GLU A 32 8.35 -4.47 -12.47
C GLU A 32 8.57 -3.15 -13.22
N ILE A 33 7.63 -2.21 -13.09
CA ILE A 33 7.67 -0.95 -13.85
C ILE A 33 8.02 0.26 -12.99
N HIS A 34 7.88 0.14 -11.68
CA HIS A 34 8.19 1.20 -10.74
C HIS A 34 8.45 0.62 -9.34
N ARG A 35 9.47 1.12 -8.66
CA ARG A 35 9.83 0.74 -7.29
C ARG A 35 10.21 1.98 -6.51
N PHE A 36 9.76 2.04 -5.27
CA PHE A 36 9.95 3.19 -4.39
C PHE A 36 10.09 2.75 -2.92
N PRO A 37 10.79 3.53 -2.08
CA PRO A 37 10.88 3.25 -0.67
C PRO A 37 9.55 3.60 0.04
N ASN A 38 9.19 2.81 1.06
CA ASN A 38 8.08 3.12 1.97
C ASN A 38 8.67 3.60 3.30
N GLN A 39 8.94 4.90 3.41
CA GLN A 39 9.55 5.48 4.61
C GLN A 39 8.49 6.04 5.55
N PRO A 40 8.41 5.55 6.80
CA PRO A 40 7.52 6.13 7.79
C PRO A 40 8.01 7.51 8.24
N ILE A 41 7.07 8.33 8.70
CA ILE A 41 7.34 9.62 9.32
C ILE A 41 7.50 9.41 10.82
N GLN A 42 8.63 9.83 11.37
CA GLN A 42 8.85 9.94 12.80
C GLN A 42 8.41 11.33 13.27
N ASP A 43 7.30 11.39 13.99
CA ASP A 43 6.88 12.59 14.74
C ASP A 43 7.15 12.33 16.21
N SER A 44 8.23 12.87 16.77
CA SER A 44 8.62 12.90 18.19
C SER A 44 8.27 11.66 19.07
N LYS A 45 6.99 11.38 19.33
CA LYS A 45 6.47 10.26 20.13
C LYS A 45 5.82 9.12 19.31
N SER A 46 5.65 9.30 18.01
CA SER A 46 4.91 8.41 17.12
C SER A 46 5.61 8.13 15.81
N LEU A 47 5.36 6.94 15.29
CA LEU A 47 5.74 6.48 13.97
C LEU A 47 4.49 6.36 13.11
N ARG A 48 4.47 7.04 11.97
CA ARG A 48 3.30 7.15 11.09
C ARG A 48 3.62 6.72 9.68
N TRP A 49 2.65 6.18 8.95
CA TRP A 49 2.80 5.98 7.51
C TRP A 49 2.71 7.29 6.74
N ASN A 50 3.62 7.49 5.79
CA ASN A 50 3.51 8.58 4.84
C ASN A 50 2.52 8.22 3.72
N ILE A 51 1.23 8.25 4.04
CA ILE A 51 0.17 7.84 3.10
C ILE A 51 0.12 8.70 1.83
N HIS A 52 0.51 9.98 1.94
CA HIS A 52 0.58 10.88 0.80
C HIS A 52 1.69 10.49 -0.17
N ALA A 53 2.90 10.20 0.32
CA ALA A 53 3.99 9.71 -0.52
C ALA A 53 3.67 8.36 -1.17
N LEU A 54 3.05 7.43 -0.43
CA LEU A 54 2.59 6.15 -1.00
C LEU A 54 1.59 6.37 -2.15
N HIS A 55 0.61 7.25 -1.93
CA HIS A 55 -0.39 7.59 -2.96
C HIS A 55 0.26 8.22 -4.20
N GLU A 56 1.20 9.15 -4.02
CA GLU A 56 1.94 9.78 -5.13
C GLU A 56 2.74 8.76 -5.94
N GLU A 57 3.45 7.84 -5.27
CA GLU A 57 4.25 6.81 -5.95
C GLU A 57 3.38 5.78 -6.69
N ILE A 58 2.20 5.44 -6.15
CA ILE A 58 1.21 4.62 -6.85
C ILE A 58 0.72 5.32 -8.11
N LEU A 59 0.30 6.59 -8.00
CA LEU A 59 -0.14 7.38 -9.15
C LEU A 59 0.94 7.52 -10.22
N LYS A 60 2.20 7.70 -9.80
CA LYS A 60 3.35 7.76 -10.70
C LYS A 60 3.54 6.46 -11.47
N GLY A 61 3.50 5.31 -10.80
CA GLY A 61 3.63 4.01 -11.47
C GLY A 61 2.44 3.68 -12.38
N ILE A 62 1.23 4.07 -12.01
CA ILE A 62 0.05 3.99 -12.89
C ILE A 62 0.22 4.91 -14.11
N GLY A 63 0.76 6.12 -13.94
CA GLY A 63 1.07 7.04 -15.04
C GLY A 63 2.11 6.50 -16.02
N ILE A 64 3.15 5.84 -15.51
CA ILE A 64 4.14 5.12 -16.31
C ILE A 64 3.44 4.02 -17.13
N ALA A 65 2.58 3.21 -16.49
CA ALA A 65 1.82 2.16 -17.19
C ALA A 65 0.89 2.74 -18.28
N GLY A 66 0.18 3.83 -17.97
CA GLY A 66 -0.69 4.51 -18.93
C GLY A 66 0.06 4.99 -20.17
N THR A 67 1.25 5.56 -19.98
CA THR A 67 2.13 6.00 -21.07
C THR A 67 2.64 4.82 -21.91
N ARG A 68 3.03 3.72 -21.28
CA ARG A 68 3.64 2.56 -21.96
C ARG A 68 2.64 1.62 -22.63
N PHE A 69 1.48 1.43 -22.02
CA PHE A 69 0.53 0.39 -22.42
C PHE A 69 -0.81 0.93 -22.91
N GLY A 70 -1.15 2.19 -22.59
CA GLY A 70 -2.37 2.84 -23.03
C GLY A 70 -3.63 2.06 -22.68
N SER A 71 -4.53 1.91 -23.66
CA SER A 71 -5.82 1.22 -23.51
C SER A 71 -5.71 -0.29 -23.25
N ARG A 72 -4.50 -0.86 -23.22
CA ARG A 72 -4.28 -2.26 -22.83
C ARG A 72 -4.35 -2.48 -21.32
N VAL A 73 -4.21 -1.44 -20.50
CA VAL A 73 -4.41 -1.53 -19.04
C VAL A 73 -5.89 -1.79 -18.76
N ARG A 74 -6.20 -2.92 -18.12
CA ARG A 74 -7.57 -3.38 -17.87
C ARG A 74 -8.01 -3.27 -16.41
N SER A 75 -7.08 -3.40 -15.48
CA SER A 75 -7.38 -3.29 -14.05
C SER A 75 -6.15 -2.90 -13.25
N VAL A 76 -6.39 -2.44 -12.02
CA VAL A 76 -5.38 -2.22 -10.99
C VAL A 76 -5.85 -2.96 -9.73
N GLY A 77 -4.97 -3.77 -9.14
CA GLY A 77 -5.13 -4.35 -7.81
C GLY A 77 -4.12 -3.73 -6.86
N ILE A 78 -4.48 -3.59 -5.59
CA ILE A 78 -3.59 -3.07 -4.54
C ILE A 78 -3.58 -4.08 -3.40
N ASP A 79 -2.38 -4.47 -2.98
CA ASP A 79 -2.16 -5.27 -1.77
C ASP A 79 -1.15 -4.57 -0.86
N THR A 80 -1.36 -4.74 0.45
CA THR A 80 -0.56 -4.06 1.48
C THR A 80 -0.21 -5.01 2.62
N TRP A 81 0.68 -4.57 3.50
CA TRP A 81 0.79 -5.17 4.83
C TRP A 81 -0.55 -5.08 5.60
N GLY A 82 -0.76 -5.99 6.56
CA GLY A 82 -1.97 -6.03 7.38
C GLY A 82 -1.90 -5.17 8.65
N VAL A 83 -2.86 -5.37 9.55
CA VAL A 83 -2.99 -4.73 10.89
C VAL A 83 -3.32 -3.24 10.86
N ASP A 84 -2.59 -2.45 10.07
CA ASP A 84 -2.74 -1.00 10.08
C ASP A 84 -4.02 -0.54 9.38
N TYR A 85 -4.46 0.65 9.77
CA TYR A 85 -5.74 1.19 9.34
C TYR A 85 -5.69 2.72 9.26
N VAL A 86 -6.60 3.28 8.47
CA VAL A 86 -6.81 4.72 8.31
C VAL A 86 -8.15 5.09 8.91
N LEU A 87 -8.19 6.16 9.69
CA LEU A 87 -9.43 6.70 10.24
C LEU A 87 -9.94 7.82 9.36
N LEU A 88 -11.19 7.70 8.92
CA LEU A 88 -11.87 8.71 8.10
C LEU A 88 -12.99 9.39 8.89
N SER A 89 -13.17 10.68 8.64
CA SER A 89 -14.34 11.43 9.07
C SER A 89 -15.59 10.97 8.28
N ARG A 90 -16.77 11.45 8.69
CA ARG A 90 -18.02 11.22 7.93
C ARG A 90 -17.96 11.84 6.52
N SER A 91 -17.14 12.89 6.33
CA SER A 91 -16.86 13.54 5.04
C SER A 91 -15.75 12.84 4.24
N GLN A 92 -15.26 11.67 4.68
CA GLN A 92 -14.17 10.91 4.04
C GLN A 92 -12.81 11.61 4.09
N GLU A 93 -12.59 12.51 5.06
CA GLU A 93 -11.30 13.15 5.27
C GLU A 93 -10.45 12.33 6.26
N LEU A 94 -9.13 12.32 6.07
CA LEU A 94 -8.19 11.69 6.99
C LEU A 94 -8.23 12.40 8.35
N LEU A 95 -8.50 11.65 9.44
CA LEU A 95 -8.48 12.18 10.81
C LEU A 95 -7.07 12.27 11.40
N GLY A 96 -6.04 12.12 10.57
CA GLY A 96 -4.62 12.13 10.92
C GLY A 96 -3.84 11.12 10.10
N LEU A 97 -2.50 11.19 10.15
CA LEU A 97 -1.66 10.20 9.49
C LEU A 97 -1.86 8.81 10.13
N PRO A 98 -1.92 7.72 9.33
CA PRO A 98 -2.09 6.38 9.87
C PRO A 98 -0.93 6.01 10.80
N TYR A 99 -1.24 5.35 11.91
CA TYR A 99 -0.19 4.81 12.78
C TYR A 99 0.55 3.68 12.05
N HIS A 100 1.87 3.64 12.24
CA HIS A 100 2.67 2.48 11.88
C HIS A 100 2.47 1.39 12.94
N TYR A 101 2.35 0.11 12.56
CA TYR A 101 2.16 -0.98 13.54
C TYR A 101 3.30 -1.08 14.57
N ARG A 102 4.49 -0.59 14.24
CA ARG A 102 5.67 -0.45 15.14
C ARG A 102 5.65 0.80 16.03
N ASP A 103 4.59 1.61 15.99
CA ASP A 103 4.43 2.77 16.88
C ASP A 103 4.36 2.32 18.36
N PRO A 104 5.02 3.02 19.29
CA PRO A 104 5.07 2.61 20.69
C PRO A 104 3.74 2.75 21.45
N ARG A 105 2.68 3.33 20.86
CA ARG A 105 1.38 3.54 21.52
C ARG A 105 0.74 2.28 22.08
N THR A 106 1.05 1.11 21.51
CA THR A 106 0.49 -0.18 21.94
C THR A 106 1.37 -0.90 22.97
N GLY A 107 2.48 -0.29 23.41
CA GLY A 107 3.29 -0.82 24.50
C GLY A 107 2.46 -1.07 25.76
N GLY A 108 2.55 -2.27 26.33
CA GLY A 108 1.79 -2.64 27.53
C GLY A 108 0.30 -2.95 27.30
N VAL A 109 -0.21 -2.89 26.05
CA VAL A 109 -1.64 -3.15 25.78
C VAL A 109 -1.97 -4.64 25.91
N MET A 110 -1.09 -5.54 25.43
CA MET A 110 -1.33 -6.98 25.48
C MET A 110 -1.36 -7.51 26.92
N GLU A 111 -0.46 -7.01 27.78
CA GLU A 111 -0.41 -7.34 29.20
C GLU A 111 -1.69 -6.91 29.90
N ARG A 112 -2.17 -5.69 29.63
CA ARG A 112 -3.44 -5.18 30.18
C ARG A 112 -4.65 -5.99 29.70
N PHE A 113 -4.66 -6.39 28.43
CA PHE A 113 -5.73 -7.21 27.86
C PHE A 113 -5.81 -8.57 28.57
N PHE A 114 -4.67 -9.28 28.67
CA PHE A 114 -4.63 -10.61 29.29
C PHE A 114 -4.73 -10.60 30.82
N ALA A 115 -4.63 -9.44 31.47
CA ALA A 115 -4.99 -9.30 32.89
C ALA A 115 -6.50 -9.40 33.12
N THR A 116 -7.31 -9.17 32.08
CA THR A 116 -8.80 -9.20 32.16
C THR A 116 -9.38 -10.40 31.42
N MET A 117 -8.76 -10.80 30.31
CA MET A 117 -9.20 -11.93 29.48
C MET A 117 -8.20 -13.10 29.62
N PRO A 118 -8.67 -14.32 29.93
CA PRO A 118 -7.79 -15.48 29.94
C PRO A 118 -7.20 -15.76 28.55
N ARG A 119 -6.00 -16.33 28.54
CA ARG A 119 -5.31 -16.77 27.32
C ARG A 119 -5.92 -18.03 26.74
#